data_AF-A0A6I3T4D1-F1
#
_entry.id   AF-A0A6I3T4D1-F1
#
_cell.length_a   1.000
_cell.length_b   1.000
_cell.length_c   1.000
_cell.angle_alpha   90.00
_cell.angle_beta   90.00
_cell.angle_gamma   90.00
#
_symmetry.space_group_name_H-M   'P 1'
#
loop_
_entity.id
_entity.type
_entity.pdbx_description
1 polymer ?
#
loop_
_entity_poly.entity_id
_entity_poly.type
_entity_poly.pdbx_seq_one_letter_code
_entity_poly.pdbx_strand_id
1 'polypeptide(L)'
;MKGSSVARRLRRSRGVSIVTAIFLLVVLSGIGAAIVTLTTAQHTSSAYEILGARAYEAARTGVDVSMHRLASAANICTGVAENVVMPAPLAPFTVTVTCSRTALLMNDGVTDLAPVRITATACNQPTAAGACPNPAPGLDYVQRVVQATL
;
A
#
# COMPACT_ATOMS: atom_id res chain seq x y z
N MET A 1 -79.60 -27.65 -2.14
CA MET A 1 -78.80 -26.62 -1.44
C MET A 1 -77.79 -26.05 -2.43
N LYS A 2 -77.80 -24.73 -2.61
CA LYS A 2 -77.29 -24.00 -3.78
C LYS A 2 -75.89 -23.45 -3.45
N GLY A 3 -74.84 -24.02 -4.04
CA GLY A 3 -73.45 -23.60 -3.83
C GLY A 3 -73.09 -22.46 -4.79
N SER A 4 -73.09 -21.23 -4.30
CA SER A 4 -72.74 -20.03 -5.06
C SER A 4 -71.23 -19.96 -5.31
N SER A 5 -70.81 -20.19 -6.54
CA SER A 5 -69.43 -20.00 -7.01
C SER A 5 -69.09 -18.52 -7.16
N VAL A 6 -68.26 -17.99 -6.27
CA VAL A 6 -67.71 -16.62 -6.33
C VAL A 6 -66.60 -16.58 -7.39
N ALA A 7 -66.94 -16.20 -8.62
CA ALA A 7 -65.98 -15.92 -9.67
C ALA A 7 -65.17 -14.66 -9.33
N ARG A 8 -63.94 -14.83 -8.86
CA ARG A 8 -63.00 -13.73 -8.58
C ARG A 8 -62.54 -13.14 -9.92
N ARG A 9 -63.11 -12.00 -10.31
CA ARG A 9 -62.60 -11.23 -11.47
C ARG A 9 -61.21 -10.71 -11.13
N LEU A 10 -60.17 -11.36 -11.66
CA LEU A 10 -58.86 -10.77 -11.80
C LEU A 10 -59.00 -9.59 -12.76
N ARG A 11 -58.94 -8.36 -12.22
CA ARG A 11 -58.89 -7.14 -13.03
C ARG A 11 -57.63 -7.24 -13.89
N ARG A 12 -57.81 -7.27 -15.21
CA ARG A 12 -56.71 -7.22 -16.18
C ARG A 12 -56.08 -5.82 -16.07
N SER A 13 -55.00 -5.70 -15.32
CA SER A 13 -54.15 -4.51 -15.28
C SER A 13 -53.53 -4.32 -16.66
N ARG A 14 -54.06 -3.36 -17.43
CA ARG A 14 -53.58 -3.05 -18.78
C ARG A 14 -52.54 -1.93 -18.68
N GLY A 15 -51.30 -2.24 -19.06
CA GLY A 15 -50.30 -1.29 -19.55
C GLY A 15 -49.39 -0.61 -18.53
N VAL A 16 -49.92 0.11 -17.53
CA VAL A 16 -49.09 1.05 -16.73
C VAL A 16 -48.11 0.33 -15.80
N SER A 17 -48.52 -0.79 -15.21
CA SER A 17 -47.71 -1.50 -14.20
C SER A 17 -46.46 -2.17 -14.77
N ILE A 18 -46.45 -2.54 -16.06
CA ILE A 18 -45.29 -3.23 -16.64
C ILE A 18 -44.17 -2.23 -16.98
N VAL A 19 -44.54 -1.02 -17.42
CA VAL A 19 -43.59 0.04 -17.74
C VAL A 19 -42.92 0.56 -16.47
N THR A 20 -43.68 0.76 -15.39
CA THR A 20 -43.12 1.18 -14.10
C THR A 20 -42.22 0.11 -13.48
N ALA A 21 -42.57 -1.17 -13.60
CA ALA A 21 -41.73 -2.26 -13.13
C ALA A 21 -40.38 -2.31 -13.87
N ILE A 22 -40.38 -2.17 -15.19
CA ILE A 22 -39.13 -2.16 -15.98
C ILE A 22 -38.27 -0.94 -15.62
N PHE A 23 -38.88 0.24 -15.48
CA PHE A 23 -38.16 1.44 -15.07
C PHE A 23 -37.46 1.26 -13.72
N LEU A 24 -38.18 0.73 -12.72
CA LEU A 24 -37.61 0.44 -11.41
C LEU A 24 -36.47 -0.59 -11.49
N LEU A 25 -36.64 -1.67 -12.27
CA LEU A 25 -35.59 -2.67 -12.45
C LEU A 25 -34.31 -2.08 -13.05
N VAL A 26 -34.42 -1.22 -14.07
CA VAL A 26 -33.25 -0.56 -14.67
C VAL A 26 -32.55 0.36 -13.68
N VAL A 27 -33.31 1.15 -12.91
CA VAL A 27 -32.74 2.04 -11.89
C VAL A 27 -32.06 1.25 -10.77
N LEU A 28 -32.73 0.22 -10.23
CA LEU A 28 -32.16 -0.64 -9.19
C LEU A 28 -30.93 -1.39 -9.69
N SER A 29 -30.93 -1.85 -10.95
CA SER A 29 -29.77 -2.48 -11.57
C SER A 29 -28.59 -1.50 -11.70
N GLY A 30 -28.86 -0.25 -12.11
CA GLY A 30 -27.82 0.79 -12.20
C GLY A 30 -27.20 1.11 -10.84
N ILE A 31 -28.04 1.24 -9.80
CA ILE A 31 -27.59 1.47 -8.43
C ILE A 31 -26.80 0.26 -7.90
N GLY A 32 -27.28 -0.96 -8.12
CA GLY A 32 -26.60 -2.19 -7.72
C GLY A 32 -25.21 -2.32 -8.35
N ALA A 33 -25.09 -2.02 -9.64
CA ALA A 33 -23.81 -2.02 -10.34
C ALA A 33 -22.83 -0.97 -9.76
N ALA A 34 -23.32 0.24 -9.46
CA ALA A 34 -22.51 1.30 -8.86
C ALA A 34 -22.04 0.96 -7.43
N ILE A 35 -22.87 0.27 -6.64
CA ILE A 35 -22.48 -0.17 -5.30
C ILE A 35 -21.36 -1.21 -5.40
N VAL A 36 -21.48 -2.21 -6.28
CA VAL A 36 -20.46 -3.26 -6.45
C VAL A 36 -19.11 -2.68 -6.89
N THR A 37 -19.10 -1.71 -7.80
CA THR A 37 -17.84 -1.06 -8.22
C THR A 37 -17.19 -0.31 -7.07
N LEU A 38 -17.97 0.42 -6.28
CA LEU A 38 -17.47 1.12 -5.10
C LEU A 38 -16.92 0.15 -4.04
N THR A 39 -17.66 -0.92 -3.70
CA THR A 39 -17.21 -1.92 -2.73
C THR A 39 -15.91 -2.59 -3.19
N THR A 40 -15.82 -2.92 -4.48
CA THR A 40 -14.59 -3.51 -5.04
C THR A 40 -13.40 -2.54 -4.93
N ALA A 41 -13.61 -1.26 -5.22
CA ALA A 41 -12.57 -0.23 -5.07
C ALA A 41 -12.16 -0.02 -3.59
N GLN A 42 -13.10 -0.15 -2.65
CA GLN A 42 -12.80 -0.06 -1.21
C GLN A 42 -11.92 -1.23 -0.75
N HIS A 43 -12.21 -2.45 -1.22
CA HIS A 43 -11.39 -3.62 -0.89
C HIS A 43 -9.95 -3.48 -1.41
N THR A 44 -9.75 -3.03 -2.64
CA THR A 44 -8.41 -2.84 -3.20
C THR A 44 -7.64 -1.73 -2.47
N SER A 45 -8.31 -0.61 -2.15
CA SER A 45 -7.69 0.48 -1.38
C SER A 45 -7.19 -0.01 -0.01
N SER A 46 -8.01 -0.79 0.71
CA SER A 46 -7.63 -1.33 2.02
C SER A 46 -6.40 -2.26 1.95
N ALA A 47 -6.28 -3.03 0.86
CA ALA A 47 -5.12 -3.89 0.64
C ALA A 47 -3.84 -3.08 0.42
N TYR A 48 -3.90 -2.00 -0.36
CA TYR A 48 -2.76 -1.11 -0.60
C TYR A 48 -2.35 -0.34 0.66
N GLU A 49 -3.29 0.04 1.53
CA GLU A 49 -2.97 0.66 2.82
C GLU A 49 -2.16 -0.29 3.72
N ILE A 50 -2.58 -1.55 3.82
CA ILE A 50 -1.85 -2.58 4.60
C ILE A 50 -0.45 -2.82 4.00
N LEU A 51 -0.34 -2.94 2.67
CA LEU A 51 0.96 -3.09 2.01
C LEU A 51 1.86 -1.87 2.27
N GLY A 52 1.30 -0.66 2.24
CA GLY A 52 2.01 0.57 2.56
C GLY A 52 2.50 0.62 4.00
N ALA A 53 1.71 0.14 4.96
CA ALA A 53 2.10 0.05 6.37
C ALA A 53 3.24 -0.97 6.58
N ARG A 54 3.14 -2.16 5.99
CA ARG A 54 4.19 -3.19 6.07
C ARG A 54 5.49 -2.73 5.41
N ALA A 55 5.42 -2.04 4.27
CA ALA A 55 6.59 -1.45 3.63
C ALA A 55 7.25 -0.40 4.54
N TYR A 56 6.46 0.40 5.27
CA TYR A 56 6.99 1.38 6.21
C TYR A 56 7.68 0.72 7.40
N GLU A 57 7.07 -0.31 7.99
CA GLU A 57 7.69 -1.11 9.06
C GLU A 57 8.98 -1.80 8.60
N ALA A 58 9.02 -2.31 7.36
CA ALA A 58 10.23 -2.88 6.76
C ALA A 58 11.34 -1.85 6.58
N ALA A 59 11.01 -0.66 6.06
CA ALA A 59 11.99 0.41 5.96
C ALA A 59 12.49 0.86 7.35
N ARG A 60 11.59 0.95 8.35
CA ARG A 60 11.96 1.35 9.71
C ARG A 60 12.91 0.35 10.37
N THR A 61 12.60 -0.94 10.29
CA THR A 61 13.49 -2.00 10.80
C THR A 61 14.85 -2.00 10.10
N GLY A 62 14.91 -1.70 8.79
CA GLY A 62 16.16 -1.49 8.07
C GLY A 62 17.02 -0.36 8.65
N VAL A 63 16.40 0.75 9.06
CA VAL A 63 17.09 1.83 9.79
C VAL A 63 17.60 1.34 11.14
N ASP A 64 16.76 0.68 11.93
CA ASP A 64 17.12 0.24 13.28
C ASP A 64 18.28 -0.78 13.26
N VAL A 65 18.29 -1.71 12.30
CA VAL A 65 19.41 -2.65 12.08
C VAL A 65 20.69 -1.89 11.70
N SER A 66 20.58 -0.88 10.84
CA SER A 66 21.74 -0.10 10.39
C SER A 66 22.30 0.80 11.50
N MET A 67 21.43 1.34 12.35
CA MET A 67 21.83 2.04 13.58
C MET A 67 22.54 1.12 14.54
N HIS A 68 22.02 -0.10 14.74
CA HIS A 68 22.66 -1.09 15.61
C HIS A 68 24.04 -1.50 15.09
N ARG A 69 24.17 -1.67 13.77
CA ARG A 69 25.47 -1.88 13.11
C ARG A 69 26.38 -0.68 13.36
N LEU A 70 25.94 0.55 13.09
CA LEU A 70 26.73 1.76 13.30
C LEU A 70 27.24 1.92 14.74
N ALA A 71 26.43 1.51 15.73
CA ALA A 71 26.83 1.52 17.13
C ALA A 71 27.89 0.45 17.47
N SER A 72 27.91 -0.67 16.74
CA SER A 72 28.83 -1.79 16.98
C SER A 72 30.13 -1.71 16.17
N ALA A 73 30.14 -1.05 15.01
CA ALA A 73 31.37 -0.71 14.30
C ALA A 73 31.26 0.69 13.66
N ALA A 74 32.29 1.52 13.83
CA ALA A 74 32.23 2.92 13.42
C ALA A 74 32.40 3.17 11.89
N ASN A 75 32.81 2.16 11.11
CA ASN A 75 33.26 2.33 9.70
C ASN A 75 32.32 1.75 8.64
N ILE A 76 31.05 1.54 8.97
CA ILE A 76 30.09 0.84 8.09
C ILE A 76 29.36 1.81 7.14
N CYS A 77 29.44 3.11 7.40
CA CYS A 77 28.81 4.14 6.59
C CYS A 77 29.74 4.61 5.46
N THR A 78 29.91 3.74 4.47
CA THR A 78 30.79 3.92 3.31
C THR A 78 30.06 4.50 2.09
N GLY A 79 28.76 4.80 2.20
CA GLY A 79 27.92 5.23 1.08
C GLY A 79 27.40 4.09 0.19
N VAL A 80 27.78 2.84 0.49
CA VAL A 80 27.34 1.67 -0.27
C VAL A 80 25.94 1.24 0.15
N ALA A 81 25.13 0.83 -0.82
CA ALA A 81 23.81 0.27 -0.59
C ALA A 81 23.93 -1.20 -0.16
N GLU A 82 23.30 -1.55 0.96
CA GLU A 82 23.23 -2.92 1.47
C GLU A 82 21.79 -3.41 1.48
N ASN A 83 21.60 -4.66 1.08
CA ASN A 83 20.30 -5.32 1.19
C ASN A 83 20.16 -5.97 2.57
N VAL A 84 19.08 -5.67 3.26
CA VAL A 84 18.74 -6.26 4.55
C VAL A 84 17.65 -7.29 4.34
N VAL A 85 17.94 -8.54 4.73
CA VAL A 85 16.97 -9.62 4.68
C VAL A 85 15.96 -9.43 5.80
N MET A 86 14.68 -9.35 5.44
CA MET A 86 13.59 -9.24 6.39
C MET A 86 13.05 -10.63 6.76
N PRO A 87 12.85 -10.94 8.05
CA PRO A 87 12.15 -12.15 8.45
C PRO A 87 10.64 -12.05 8.14
N ALA A 88 9.94 -13.18 8.15
CA ALA A 88 8.48 -13.19 8.09
C ALA A 88 7.90 -12.41 9.30
N PRO A 89 6.83 -11.60 9.13
CA PRO A 89 5.95 -11.48 7.97
C PRO A 89 6.36 -10.40 6.93
N LEU A 90 7.52 -9.76 7.08
CA LEU A 90 8.02 -8.70 6.19
C LEU A 90 8.82 -9.24 4.99
N ALA A 91 9.03 -10.56 4.93
CA ALA A 91 9.68 -11.27 3.84
C ALA A 91 9.26 -10.88 2.39
N PRO A 92 8.01 -10.49 2.06
CA PRO A 92 7.69 -10.04 0.71
C PRO A 92 8.26 -8.66 0.35
N PHE A 93 8.85 -7.93 1.31
CA PHE A 93 9.52 -6.66 1.09
C PHE A 93 11.03 -6.83 1.14
N THR A 94 11.70 -6.29 0.13
CA THR A 94 13.15 -6.15 0.12
C THR A 94 13.51 -4.77 0.64
N VAL A 95 14.51 -4.67 1.51
CA VAL A 95 14.96 -3.40 2.08
C VAL A 95 16.40 -3.14 1.67
N THR A 96 16.63 -2.02 1.01
CA THR A 96 17.97 -1.55 0.65
C THR A 96 18.28 -0.33 1.50
N VAL A 97 19.36 -0.40 2.27
CA VAL A 97 19.81 0.68 3.15
C VAL A 97 21.09 1.30 2.61
N THR A 98 21.13 2.63 2.57
CA THR A 98 22.33 3.41 2.27
C THR A 98 22.70 4.23 3.50
N CYS A 99 23.96 4.18 3.89
CA CYS A 99 24.49 5.02 4.97
C CYS A 99 25.63 5.90 4.47
N SER A 100 25.52 7.22 4.66
CA SER A 100 26.53 8.20 4.27
C SER A 100 26.90 9.11 5.45
N ARG A 101 28.20 9.37 5.62
CA ARG A 101 28.72 10.42 6.50
C ARG A 101 29.13 11.63 5.67
N THR A 102 28.66 12.81 6.06
CA THR A 102 29.04 14.06 5.42
C THR A 102 29.71 14.95 6.46
N ALA A 103 31.02 15.19 6.32
CA ALA A 103 31.73 16.12 7.20
C ALA A 103 31.28 17.55 6.91
N LEU A 104 30.92 18.27 7.97
CA LEU A 104 30.49 19.66 7.97
C LEU A 104 31.49 20.43 8.81
N LEU A 105 32.25 21.29 8.14
CA LEU A 105 33.10 22.26 8.80
C LEU A 105 32.22 23.42 9.25
N MET A 106 32.11 23.61 10.56
CA MET A 106 31.48 24.82 11.08
C MET A 106 32.38 26.03 10.79
N ASN A 107 31.75 27.20 10.69
CA ASN A 107 32.43 28.46 10.35
C ASN A 107 33.42 28.93 11.44
N ASP A 108 33.48 28.22 12.56
CA ASP A 108 34.47 28.39 13.62
C ASP A 108 35.82 27.72 13.30
N GLY A 109 35.88 26.82 12.30
CA GLY A 109 37.10 26.13 11.88
C GLY A 109 37.66 25.13 12.89
N VAL A 110 36.96 24.89 14.00
CA VAL A 110 37.41 24.02 15.11
C VAL A 110 36.44 22.85 15.32
N THR A 111 35.17 23.01 14.95
CA THR A 111 34.16 21.96 15.13
C THR A 111 33.89 21.24 13.81
N ASP A 112 34.28 19.96 13.74
CA ASP A 112 33.88 19.06 12.65
C ASP A 112 32.64 18.27 13.10
N LEU A 113 31.52 18.48 12.40
CA LEU A 113 30.32 17.66 12.56
C LEU A 113 30.28 16.66 11.42
N ALA A 114 30.23 15.37 11.71
CA ALA A 114 30.06 14.33 10.69
C ALA A 114 28.70 13.63 10.83
N PRO A 115 27.57 14.33 10.59
CA PRO A 115 26.25 13.72 10.69
C PRO A 115 26.15 12.49 9.80
N VAL A 116 25.49 11.48 10.34
CA VAL A 116 25.28 10.20 9.66
C VAL A 116 23.86 10.17 9.13
N ARG A 117 23.72 10.05 7.81
CA ARG A 117 22.42 9.88 7.16
C ARG A 117 22.22 8.42 6.77
N ILE A 118 21.20 7.79 7.34
CA ILE A 118 20.76 6.44 7.02
C ILE A 118 19.45 6.55 6.23
N THR A 119 19.40 5.97 5.04
CA THR A 119 18.20 5.92 4.19
C THR A 119 17.86 4.47 3.90
N ALA A 120 16.72 3.99 4.40
CA ALA A 120 16.21 2.66 4.12
C ALA A 120 15.05 2.73 3.13
N THR A 121 15.15 2.00 2.02
CA THR A 121 14.13 1.90 0.99
C THR A 121 13.57 0.49 0.96
N ALA A 122 12.30 0.33 1.31
CA ALA A 122 11.58 -0.93 1.21
C ALA A 122 10.71 -0.96 -0.05
N CYS A 123 10.77 -2.06 -0.80
CA CYS A 123 9.90 -2.28 -1.96
C CYS A 123 9.45 -3.74 -2.11
N ASN A 124 8.26 -3.96 -2.67
CA ASN A 124 7.70 -5.30 -2.89
C ASN A 124 8.14 -5.94 -4.23
N GLN A 125 8.63 -5.15 -5.17
CA GLN A 125 9.14 -5.62 -6.46
C GLN A 125 10.58 -5.11 -6.63
N PRO A 126 11.58 -5.80 -6.06
CA PRO A 126 12.98 -5.40 -6.22
C PRO A 126 13.44 -5.58 -7.67
N THR A 127 14.57 -4.98 -8.00
CA THR A 127 15.30 -5.27 -9.25
C THR A 127 15.73 -6.74 -9.32
N ALA A 128 16.19 -7.19 -10.49
CA ALA A 128 16.77 -8.53 -10.64
C ALA A 128 17.95 -8.81 -9.69
N ALA A 129 18.64 -7.75 -9.23
CA ALA A 129 19.71 -7.82 -8.25
C ALA A 129 19.23 -7.81 -6.79
N GLY A 130 17.91 -7.82 -6.55
CA GLY A 130 17.34 -7.80 -5.21
C GLY A 130 17.49 -6.44 -4.50
N ALA A 131 17.49 -5.33 -5.24
CA ALA A 131 17.66 -3.98 -4.68
C ALA A 131 16.45 -3.07 -4.96
N CYS A 132 16.21 -2.15 -4.03
CA CYS A 132 15.23 -1.06 -4.12
C CYS A 132 15.97 0.30 -4.16
N PRO A 133 15.46 1.32 -4.88
CA PRO A 133 14.23 1.33 -5.67
C PRO A 133 14.34 0.56 -6.99
N ASN A 134 13.21 0.04 -7.48
CA ASN A 134 13.13 -0.58 -8.80
C ASN A 134 12.78 0.48 -9.87
N PRO A 135 13.65 0.72 -10.88
CA PRO A 135 13.42 1.73 -11.91
C PRO A 135 12.38 1.32 -12.95
N ALA A 136 12.00 0.04 -13.04
CA ALA A 136 10.97 -0.47 -13.94
C ALA A 136 9.96 -1.35 -13.19
N PRO A 137 9.14 -0.76 -12.29
CA PRO A 137 8.18 -1.51 -11.50
C PRO A 137 6.91 -1.88 -12.28
N GLY A 138 6.18 -2.89 -11.80
CA GLY A 138 4.86 -3.26 -12.30
C GLY A 138 3.73 -2.41 -11.68
N LEU A 139 2.47 -2.73 -12.01
CA LEU A 139 1.29 -1.97 -11.57
C LEU A 139 1.05 -2.02 -10.04
N ASP A 140 1.47 -3.10 -9.37
CA ASP A 140 1.29 -3.30 -7.93
C ASP A 140 2.49 -2.84 -7.08
N TYR A 141 3.29 -1.91 -7.60
CA TYR A 141 4.50 -1.46 -6.90
C TYR A 141 4.20 -0.59 -5.69
N VAL A 142 4.74 -1.01 -4.55
CA VAL A 142 4.69 -0.27 -3.29
C VAL A 142 6.11 -0.06 -2.81
N GLN A 143 6.45 1.21 -2.57
CA GLN A 143 7.73 1.63 -2.03
C GLN A 143 7.52 2.54 -0.83
N ARG A 144 8.33 2.36 0.22
CA ARG A 144 8.45 3.31 1.33
C ARG A 144 9.92 3.60 1.60
N VAL A 145 10.21 4.86 1.91
CA VAL A 145 11.54 5.34 2.27
C VAL A 145 11.48 5.91 3.67
N VAL A 146 12.35 5.45 4.55
CA VAL A 146 12.52 5.98 5.90
C VAL A 146 13.95 6.48 6.02
N GLN A 147 14.10 7.69 6.53
CA GLN A 147 15.40 8.32 6.70
C GLN A 147 15.60 8.69 8.17
N ALA A 148 16.81 8.47 8.67
CA ALA A 148 17.25 8.97 9.96
C ALA A 148 18.59 9.69 9.80
N THR A 149 18.77 10.73 10.61
CA THR A 149 20.01 11.50 10.70
C THR A 149 20.44 11.56 12.16
N LEU A 150 21.70 11.23 12.40
CA LEU A 150 22.37 11.23 13.71
C LEU A 150 23.44 12.32 13.73
#